data_AF-A0A397GKW9-F1
#
_entry.id   AF-A0A397GKW9-F1
#
_cell.length_a   1.000
_cell.length_b   1.000
_cell.length_c   1.000
_cell.angle_alpha   90.00
_cell.angle_beta   90.00
_cell.angle_gamma   90.00
#
_symmetry.space_group_name_H-M   'P 1'
#
loop_
_entity.id
_entity.type
_entity.pdbx_description
1 polymer ?
#
loop_
_entity_poly.entity_id
_entity_poly.type
_entity_poly.pdbx_seq_one_letter_code
_entity_poly.pdbx_strand_id
1 'polypeptide(L)'
;MNNLNDLLANINRTLIFPLSLSTEEVILLFNSKRPFRKNKDCHGYMLFRISVAKECQRLGENNKMIITSAANYFWKNSTKTPRSALHNVTDEIISVKFENKRVLLLSEIEILVDHAQEEW
;
A
#
# COMPACT_ATOMS: atom_id res chain seq x y z
N MET A 1 -8.68 21.66 13.93
CA MET A 1 -8.42 22.61 12.83
C MET A 1 -9.16 22.08 11.62
N ASN A 2 -10.15 22.79 11.07
CA ASN A 2 -11.10 22.23 10.09
C ASN A 2 -10.93 22.78 8.66
N ASN A 3 -9.79 23.40 8.33
CA ASN A 3 -9.56 23.95 6.99
C ASN A 3 -8.59 23.05 6.22
N LEU A 4 -9.03 22.57 5.05
CA LEU A 4 -8.20 21.80 4.12
C LEU A 4 -6.88 22.53 3.79
N ASN A 5 -6.90 23.86 3.67
CA ASN A 5 -5.71 24.64 3.34
C ASN A 5 -4.65 24.58 4.46
N ASP A 6 -5.07 24.63 5.72
CA ASP A 6 -4.16 24.52 6.86
C ASP A 6 -3.56 23.11 6.92
N LEU A 7 -4.36 22.08 6.64
CA LEU A 7 -3.88 20.71 6.56
C LEU A 7 -2.85 20.54 5.44
N LEU A 8 -3.12 21.09 4.25
CA LEU A 8 -2.21 21.03 3.11
C LEU A 8 -0.87 21.73 3.38
N ALA A 9 -0.87 22.81 4.16
CA ALA A 9 0.34 23.54 4.53
C ALA A 9 1.18 22.78 5.58
N ASN A 10 0.53 22.05 6.49
CA ASN A 10 1.18 21.36 7.61
C ASN A 10 1.61 19.91 7.30
N ILE A 11 1.12 19.33 6.20
CA ILE A 11 1.52 18.00 5.77
C ILE A 11 3.01 17.96 5.43
N ASN A 12 3.75 17.07 6.09
CA ASN A 12 5.14 16.86 5.77
C ASN A 12 5.28 15.99 4.51
N ARG A 13 5.65 16.63 3.40
CA ARG A 13 5.82 15.97 2.10
C ARG A 13 6.94 14.93 2.10
N THR A 14 7.93 15.00 2.99
CA THR A 14 9.02 14.02 3.07
C THR A 14 8.56 12.68 3.65
N LEU A 15 7.43 12.65 4.37
CA LEU A 15 6.80 11.42 4.86
C LEU A 15 5.86 10.80 3.82
N ILE A 16 5.60 11.51 2.72
CA ILE A 16 4.78 11.07 1.60
C ILE A 16 5.68 10.66 0.42
N PHE A 17 6.81 11.35 0.21
CA PHE A 17 7.76 11.10 -0.87
C PHE A 17 9.24 11.23 -0.41
N PRO A 18 10.10 10.23 -0.71
CA PRO A 18 9.73 8.88 -1.14
C PRO A 18 8.90 8.19 -0.06
N LEU A 19 8.23 7.10 -0.43
CA LEU A 19 7.33 6.38 0.47
C LEU A 19 8.12 5.96 1.72
N SER A 20 7.80 6.51 2.89
CA SER A 20 8.50 6.17 4.14
C SER A 20 8.01 4.85 4.76
N LEU A 21 7.28 4.05 3.99
CA LEU A 21 6.75 2.76 4.43
C LEU A 21 7.76 1.67 4.13
N SER A 22 8.02 0.80 5.11
CA SER A 22 8.84 -0.38 4.86
C SER A 22 8.09 -1.38 3.97
N THR A 23 8.81 -2.24 3.26
CA THR A 23 8.22 -3.30 2.44
C THR A 23 7.27 -4.18 3.26
N GLU A 24 7.62 -4.48 4.52
CA GLU A 24 6.80 -5.26 5.46
C GLU A 24 5.51 -4.52 5.84
N GLU A 25 5.59 -3.23 6.17
CA GLU A 25 4.41 -2.42 6.48
C GLU A 25 3.44 -2.41 5.30
N VAL A 26 3.98 -2.29 4.08
CA VAL A 26 3.19 -2.29 2.87
C VAL A 26 2.52 -3.65 2.65
N ILE A 27 3.26 -4.75 2.76
CA ILE A 27 2.72 -6.11 2.66
C ILE A 27 1.60 -6.34 3.68
N LEU A 28 1.79 -5.94 4.93
CA LEU A 28 0.81 -6.11 6.00
C LEU A 28 -0.47 -5.30 5.75
N LEU A 29 -0.34 -4.07 5.23
CA LEU A 29 -1.48 -3.24 4.82
C LEU A 29 -2.25 -3.84 3.65
N PHE A 30 -1.53 -4.49 2.75
CA PHE A 30 -2.07 -5.16 1.59
C PHE A 30 -2.74 -6.51 1.89
N ASN A 31 -2.35 -7.16 2.98
CA ASN A 31 -2.94 -8.42 3.45
C ASN A 31 -4.11 -8.18 4.41
N SER A 32 -4.11 -7.08 5.16
CA SER A 32 -5.16 -6.74 6.13
C SER A 32 -6.45 -6.16 5.52
N LYS A 33 -6.38 -5.58 4.32
CA LYS A 33 -7.58 -5.19 3.56
C LYS A 33 -7.98 -6.35 2.66
N ARG A 34 -9.28 -6.72 2.68
CA ARG A 34 -9.93 -7.73 1.81
C ARG A 34 -9.19 -7.80 0.47
N PRO A 35 -8.77 -9.00 0.00
CA PRO A 35 -7.94 -9.12 -1.19
C PRO A 35 -8.56 -8.23 -2.25
N PHE A 36 -7.80 -7.22 -2.65
CA PHE A 36 -8.23 -6.26 -3.65
C PHE A 36 -8.84 -7.10 -4.76
N ARG A 37 -10.13 -6.87 -5.05
CA ARG A 37 -10.95 -7.80 -5.86
C ARG A 37 -10.34 -8.13 -7.23
N LYS A 38 -9.29 -7.40 -7.62
CA LYS A 38 -8.36 -7.71 -8.69
C LYS A 38 -6.91 -7.58 -8.18
N ASN A 39 -6.14 -8.66 -8.27
CA ASN A 39 -4.70 -8.71 -7.93
C ASN A 39 -3.81 -7.81 -8.81
N LYS A 40 -4.38 -7.12 -9.81
CA LYS A 40 -3.65 -6.27 -10.76
C LYS A 40 -3.53 -4.81 -10.34
N ASP A 41 -4.15 -4.43 -9.22
CA ASP A 41 -4.40 -3.02 -8.96
C ASP A 41 -3.70 -2.48 -7.71
N CYS A 42 -2.57 -3.05 -7.25
CA CYS A 42 -1.67 -2.22 -6.44
C CYS A 42 -1.19 -1.11 -7.37
N HIS A 43 -1.64 0.12 -7.15
CA HIS A 43 -1.27 1.28 -7.95
C HIS A 43 -0.47 2.22 -7.06
N GLY A 44 0.59 2.85 -7.58
CA GLY A 44 1.39 3.82 -6.81
C GLY A 44 0.55 4.90 -6.12
N TYR A 45 -0.59 5.26 -6.71
CA TYR A 45 -1.57 6.16 -6.13
C TYR A 45 -2.19 5.64 -4.81
N MET A 46 -2.42 4.34 -4.65
CA MET A 46 -2.96 3.79 -3.40
C MET A 46 -1.96 3.85 -2.26
N LEU A 47 -0.71 3.47 -2.51
CA LEU A 47 0.36 3.60 -1.52
C LEU A 47 0.52 5.04 -1.06
N PHE A 48 0.52 5.94 -2.03
CA PHE A 48 0.51 7.36 -1.78
C PHE A 48 -0.68 7.82 -0.91
N ARG A 49 -1.91 7.35 -1.19
CA ARG A 49 -3.09 7.67 -0.36
C ARG A 49 -2.94 7.17 1.08
N ILE A 50 -2.29 6.03 1.29
CA ILE A 50 -2.04 5.48 2.62
C ILE A 50 -1.06 6.38 3.39
N SER A 51 0.05 6.79 2.75
CA SER A 51 1.02 7.71 3.39
C SER A 51 0.40 9.07 3.72
N VAL A 52 -0.40 9.64 2.80
CA VAL A 52 -1.16 10.88 3.09
C VAL A 52 -2.10 10.67 4.27
N ALA A 53 -2.83 9.55 4.32
CA ALA A 53 -3.74 9.27 5.42
C ALA A 53 -3.00 9.14 6.77
N LYS A 54 -1.87 8.43 6.83
CA LYS A 54 -1.05 8.32 8.04
C LYS A 54 -0.59 9.70 8.53
N GLU A 55 -0.15 10.57 7.61
CA GLU A 55 0.32 11.91 7.97
C GLU A 55 -0.82 12.82 8.42
N CYS A 56 -1.98 12.78 7.75
CA CYS A 56 -3.18 13.50 8.20
C CYS A 56 -3.59 13.05 9.62
N GLN A 57 -3.57 11.76 9.89
CA GLN A 57 -3.90 11.20 11.20
C GLN A 57 -2.90 11.65 12.27
N ARG A 58 -1.60 11.71 11.95
CA ARG A 58 -0.56 12.27 12.83
C ARG A 58 -0.83 13.74 13.18
N LEU A 59 -1.41 14.50 12.25
CA LEU A 59 -1.86 15.89 12.46
C LEU A 59 -3.24 15.99 13.14
N GLY A 60 -3.84 14.87 13.54
CA GLY A 60 -5.14 14.82 14.21
C GLY A 60 -6.35 14.86 13.26
N GLU A 61 -6.14 14.80 11.94
CA GLU A 61 -7.22 14.77 10.95
C GLU A 61 -7.63 13.32 10.62
N ASN A 62 -8.90 13.00 10.89
CA ASN A 62 -9.48 11.66 10.69
C ASN A 62 -10.65 11.66 9.69
N ASN A 63 -11.05 12.83 9.18
CA ASN A 63 -12.14 12.98 8.23
C ASN A 63 -11.73 12.41 6.87
N LYS A 64 -12.38 11.31 6.48
CA LYS A 64 -12.11 10.59 5.23
C LYS A 64 -12.26 11.47 3.99
N MET A 65 -13.18 12.43 3.97
CA MET A 65 -13.36 13.35 2.85
C MET A 65 -12.18 14.31 2.74
N ILE A 66 -11.76 14.91 3.86
CA ILE A 66 -10.62 15.83 3.91
C ILE A 66 -9.32 15.12 3.49
N ILE A 67 -9.07 13.92 4.04
CA ILE A 67 -7.91 13.09 3.70
C ILE A 67 -7.89 12.75 2.20
N THR A 68 -9.05 12.40 1.63
CA THR A 68 -9.15 12.07 0.20
C THR A 68 -8.90 13.29 -0.67
N SER A 69 -9.42 14.47 -0.29
CA SER A 69 -9.15 15.73 -0.97
C SER A 69 -7.67 16.10 -0.91
N ALA A 70 -7.02 15.96 0.25
CA ALA A 70 -5.60 16.20 0.42
C ALA A 70 -4.76 15.27 -0.48
N ALA A 71 -5.07 13.98 -0.50
CA ALA A 71 -4.39 13.03 -1.37
C ALA A 71 -4.56 13.40 -2.85
N ASN A 72 -5.77 13.73 -3.29
CA ASN A 72 -6.01 14.17 -4.67
C ASN A 72 -5.21 15.41 -5.05
N TYR A 73 -5.15 16.39 -4.15
CA TYR A 73 -4.37 17.61 -4.35
C TYR A 73 -2.88 17.30 -4.53
N PHE A 74 -2.28 16.56 -3.60
CA PHE A 74 -0.86 16.22 -3.66
C PHE A 74 -0.53 15.29 -4.82
N TRP A 75 -1.42 14.37 -5.19
CA TRP A 75 -1.21 13.51 -6.35
C TRP A 75 -1.23 14.31 -7.66
N LYS A 76 -2.17 15.24 -7.83
CA LYS A 76 -2.22 16.11 -9.02
C LYS A 76 -0.99 17.01 -9.12
N ASN A 77 -0.50 17.51 -7.97
CA ASN A 77 0.64 18.41 -7.90
C ASN A 77 2.00 17.71 -7.76
N SER A 78 2.06 16.38 -7.72
CA SER A 78 3.34 15.66 -7.66
C SER A 78 4.03 15.62 -9.02
N THR A 79 5.35 15.77 -9.02
CA THR A 79 6.21 15.67 -10.22
C THR A 79 6.23 14.23 -10.75
N LYS A 80 6.76 14.02 -11.96
CA LYS A 80 6.80 12.67 -12.58
C LYS A 80 7.74 11.71 -11.84
N THR A 81 8.84 12.19 -11.28
CA THR A 81 9.90 11.39 -10.62
C THR A 81 9.44 10.68 -9.33
N PRO A 82 8.70 11.33 -8.40
CA PRO A 82 8.14 10.64 -7.24
C PRO A 82 7.06 9.61 -7.60
N ARG A 83 6.35 9.79 -8.73
CA ARG A 83 5.36 8.82 -9.21
C ARG A 83 6.01 7.56 -9.77
N SER A 84 7.13 7.68 -10.50
CA SER A 84 7.87 6.51 -11.00
C SER A 84 8.49 5.69 -9.87
N ALA A 85 9.00 6.34 -8.81
CA ALA A 85 9.49 5.64 -7.63
C ALA A 85 8.40 4.79 -6.95
N LEU A 86 7.16 5.29 -6.89
CA LEU A 86 6.02 4.52 -6.38
C LEU A 86 5.63 3.34 -7.28
N HIS A 87 5.79 3.47 -8.60
CA HIS A 87 5.56 2.34 -9.51
C HIS A 87 6.59 1.23 -9.31
N ASN A 88 7.87 1.57 -9.14
CA ASN A 88 8.90 0.57 -8.88
C ASN A 88 8.63 -0.22 -7.58
N VAL A 89 8.28 0.49 -6.49
CA VAL A 89 7.89 -0.15 -5.22
C VAL A 89 6.65 -1.02 -5.40
N THR A 90 5.68 -0.56 -6.19
CA THR A 90 4.46 -1.30 -6.51
C THR A 90 4.76 -2.62 -7.22
N ASP A 91 5.66 -2.60 -8.21
CA ASP A 91 6.07 -3.79 -8.96
C ASP A 91 6.79 -4.80 -8.06
N GLU A 92 7.65 -4.31 -7.15
CA GLU A 92 8.34 -5.14 -6.16
C GLU A 92 7.36 -5.84 -5.21
N ILE A 93 6.36 -5.11 -4.69
CA ILE A 93 5.31 -5.68 -3.82
C ILE A 93 4.47 -6.71 -4.55
N ILE A 94 4.13 -6.45 -5.82
CA ILE A 94 3.38 -7.40 -6.65
C ILE A 94 4.20 -8.68 -6.81
N SER A 95 5.50 -8.56 -7.11
CA SER A 95 6.43 -9.70 -7.22
C SER A 95 6.50 -10.52 -5.93
N VAL A 96 6.71 -9.86 -4.77
CA VAL A 96 6.76 -10.53 -3.46
C VAL A 96 5.44 -11.24 -3.13
N LYS A 97 4.29 -10.62 -3.46
CA LYS A 97 2.98 -11.26 -3.29
C LYS A 97 2.80 -12.51 -4.14
N PHE A 98 3.22 -12.48 -5.40
CA PHE A 98 3.15 -13.64 -6.27
C PHE A 98 4.02 -14.77 -5.74
N GLU A 99 5.23 -14.45 -5.28
CA GLU A 99 6.15 -15.42 -4.71
C GLU A 99 5.59 -16.05 -3.42
N ASN A 100 5.08 -15.25 -2.48
CA ASN A 100 4.46 -15.74 -1.25
C ASN A 100 3.25 -16.65 -1.53
N LYS A 101 2.44 -16.31 -2.54
CA LYS A 101 1.31 -17.16 -2.94
C LYS A 101 1.79 -18.48 -3.55
N ARG A 102 2.88 -18.46 -4.32
CA ARG A 102 3.49 -19.68 -4.89
C ARG A 102 4.01 -20.58 -3.78
N VAL A 103 4.72 -20.03 -2.80
CA VAL A 103 5.25 -20.79 -1.65
C VAL A 103 4.12 -21.45 -0.85
N LEU A 104 3.05 -20.72 -0.54
CA LEU A 104 1.89 -21.29 0.18
C LEU A 104 1.24 -22.44 -0.61
N LEU A 105 1.01 -22.28 -1.91
CA LEU A 105 0.45 -23.34 -2.76
C LEU A 105 1.36 -24.57 -2.82
N LEU A 106 2.68 -24.37 -2.89
CA LEU A 106 3.64 -25.48 -2.88
C LEU A 106 3.60 -26.23 -1.54
N SER A 107 3.53 -25.52 -0.42
CA SER A 107 3.41 -26.16 0.90
C SER A 107 2.10 -26.92 1.08
N GLU A 108 0.98 -26.42 0.54
CA GLU A 108 -0.31 -27.13 0.58
C GLU A 108 -0.26 -28.42 -0.27
N ILE A 109 0.39 -28.37 -1.44
CA ILE A 109 0.58 -29.54 -2.30
C ILE A 109 1.48 -30.57 -1.62
N GLU A 110 2.57 -30.14 -0.99
CA GLU A 110 3.51 -31.04 -0.29
C GLU A 110 2.80 -31.80 0.84
N ILE A 111 2.00 -31.10 1.66
CA ILE A 111 1.17 -31.74 2.70
C ILE A 111 0.17 -32.75 2.11
N LEU A 112 -0.46 -32.42 0.97
CA LEU A 112 -1.40 -33.34 0.31
C LEU A 112 -0.71 -34.56 -0.29
N VAL A 113 0.52 -34.40 -0.79
CA VAL A 113 1.34 -35.52 -1.31
C VAL A 113 1.77 -36.42 -0.16
N ASP A 114 2.21 -35.86 0.96
CA ASP A 114 2.61 -36.61 2.15
C ASP A 114 1.43 -37.43 2.72
N HIS A 115 0.26 -36.81 2.89
CA HIS A 115 -0.95 -37.55 3.33
C HIS A 115 -1.39 -38.63 2.33
N ALA A 116 -1.25 -38.39 1.03
CA ALA A 116 -1.61 -39.39 0.02
C ALA A 116 -0.62 -40.57 0.00
N GLN A 117 0.59 -40.42 0.53
CA GLN A 117 1.57 -41.50 0.67
C GLN A 117 1.41 -42.31 1.96
N GLU A 118 0.82 -41.75 3.01
CA GLU A 118 0.54 -42.47 4.27
C GLU A 118 -0.71 -43.37 4.22
N GLU A 119 -1.61 -43.18 3.26
CA GLU A 119 -2.81 -44.03 3.07
C GLU A 119 -2.59 -45.25 2.15
N TRP A 120 -1.34 -45.58 1.79
CA TRP A 120 -0.95 -46.78 1.01
C TRP A 120 0.08 -47.64 1.76
#